data_AF-A0A7S4WCH7-F1
#
_entry.id   AF-A0A7S4WCH7-F1
#
_cell.length_a   1.000
_cell.length_b   1.000
_cell.length_c   1.000
_cell.angle_alpha   90.00
_cell.angle_beta   90.00
_cell.angle_gamma   90.00
#
_symmetry.space_group_name_H-M   'P 1'
#
loop_
_entity.id
_entity.type
_entity.pdbx_description
1 polymer ?
#
loop_
_entity_poly.entity_id
_entity_poly.type
_entity_poly.pdbx_seq_one_letter_code
_entity_poly.pdbx_strand_id
1 'polypeptide(L)'
;LAILDSNTWANNSQEKYLQVVVDGRETAPTYHFSATDRALDRANMFSRESIPNQKRGHCLTFKLPGLDKTLDVEFPSGRLPVCDRCKKNYKTKTLCRSRDLHKGLPWTEVYICMTLDPTCTDANNNYVDGPFVARRVQKEVFCFKTDMDTTMPICAACKRKNYTRSYCRSKMQHRHLPWNTVYFALSANCSMSAQQSVPTENTEKKSAAQNIDGGDDIHQIDESRSFFVTLSSKSC
;
A
#
# COMPACT_ATOMS: atom_id res chain seq x y z
N LEU A 1 19.50 -3.85 -4.24
CA LEU A 1 19.67 -2.44 -3.83
C LEU A 1 19.82 -1.53 -5.06
N ALA A 2 18.70 -1.11 -5.65
CA ALA A 2 18.71 0.07 -6.53
C ALA A 2 18.62 1.29 -5.60
N ILE A 3 19.77 1.90 -5.29
CA ILE A 3 19.85 3.15 -4.55
C ILE A 3 19.47 4.23 -5.56
N LEU A 4 18.21 4.69 -5.52
CA LEU A 4 17.82 5.87 -6.26
C LEU A 4 18.24 7.08 -5.44
N ASP A 5 19.13 7.86 -6.03
CA ASP A 5 19.64 9.12 -5.48
C ASP A 5 18.47 10.08 -5.24
N SER A 6 18.45 10.77 -4.09
CA SER A 6 17.36 11.66 -3.68
C SER A 6 17.12 12.80 -4.67
N ASN A 7 18.14 13.18 -5.44
CA ASN A 7 18.06 14.22 -6.47
C ASN A 7 17.36 13.77 -7.77
N THR A 8 17.08 12.48 -7.95
CA THR A 8 16.45 11.97 -9.19
C THR A 8 14.92 12.14 -9.22
N TRP A 9 14.30 12.50 -8.09
CA TRP A 9 12.85 12.61 -7.94
C TRP A 9 12.26 13.91 -8.50
N ALA A 10 13.02 15.02 -8.47
CA ALA A 10 12.49 16.35 -8.76
C ALA A 10 12.44 16.72 -10.26
N ASN A 11 13.28 16.10 -11.10
CA ASN A 11 13.53 16.59 -12.47
C ASN A 11 13.17 15.61 -13.61
N ASN A 12 12.44 14.53 -13.33
CA ASN A 12 11.99 13.60 -14.37
C ASN A 12 10.49 13.35 -14.26
N SER A 13 9.73 13.98 -15.16
CA SER A 13 8.30 13.69 -15.42
C SER A 13 8.07 12.30 -16.03
N GLN A 14 9.14 11.52 -16.25
CA GLN A 14 9.01 10.11 -16.58
C GLN A 14 8.61 9.33 -15.32
N GLU A 15 7.40 8.80 -15.32
CA GLU A 15 6.87 7.86 -14.32
C GLU A 15 7.84 6.69 -14.13
N LYS A 16 8.78 6.84 -13.19
CA LYS A 16 9.70 5.77 -12.82
C LYS A 16 8.97 4.85 -11.85
N TYR A 17 8.81 3.60 -12.27
CA TYR A 17 8.38 2.51 -11.42
C TYR A 17 9.36 2.36 -10.27
N LEU A 18 8.91 2.71 -9.07
CA LEU A 18 9.70 2.50 -7.87
C LEU A 18 9.45 1.10 -7.34
N GLN A 19 10.14 0.10 -7.90
CA GLN A 19 10.18 -1.21 -7.29
C GLN A 19 11.03 -1.15 -6.01
N VAL A 20 10.39 -0.81 -4.89
CA VAL A 20 11.02 -0.90 -3.57
C VAL A 20 11.06 -2.36 -3.16
N VAL A 21 12.14 -3.06 -3.52
CA VAL A 21 12.44 -4.36 -2.92
C VAL A 21 12.90 -4.08 -1.50
N VAL A 22 12.01 -4.30 -0.53
CA VAL A 22 12.36 -4.25 0.88
C VAL A 22 13.12 -5.54 1.20
N ASP A 23 14.45 -5.49 1.10
CA ASP A 23 15.32 -6.59 1.49
C ASP A 23 15.17 -6.81 3.00
N GLY A 24 14.49 -7.91 3.38
CA GLY A 24 14.19 -8.27 4.76
C GLY A 24 15.40 -8.73 5.59
N ARG A 25 16.56 -8.08 5.46
CA ARG A 25 17.72 -8.30 6.34
C ARG A 25 17.58 -7.57 7.68
N GLU A 26 16.36 -7.49 8.22
CA GLU A 26 16.23 -7.24 9.66
C GLU A 26 16.67 -8.52 10.35
N THR A 27 17.72 -8.43 11.17
CA THR A 27 18.10 -9.48 12.12
C THR A 27 16.84 -9.87 12.89
N ALA A 28 16.32 -11.07 12.62
CA ALA A 28 15.17 -11.58 13.34
C ALA A 28 15.47 -11.48 14.84
N PRO A 29 14.59 -10.88 15.67
CA PRO A 29 14.78 -10.95 17.10
C PRO A 29 14.86 -12.43 17.48
N THR A 30 15.98 -12.82 18.09
CA THR A 30 16.24 -14.18 18.56
C THR A 30 15.31 -14.47 19.73
N TYR A 31 14.06 -14.82 19.43
CA TYR A 31 13.12 -15.30 20.44
C TYR A 31 13.42 -16.76 20.73
N HIS A 32 14.10 -17.00 21.86
CA HIS A 32 14.20 -18.32 22.45
C HIS A 32 12.79 -18.73 22.92
N PHE A 33 12.17 -19.66 22.21
CA PHE A 33 10.97 -20.35 22.70
C PHE A 33 11.40 -21.28 23.83
N SER A 34 11.12 -20.90 25.08
CA SER A 34 11.25 -21.80 26.21
C SER A 34 10.08 -22.79 26.20
N ALA A 35 10.33 -24.08 26.46
CA ALA A 35 9.27 -25.09 26.52
C ALA A 35 8.24 -24.82 27.65
N THR A 36 8.54 -23.89 28.56
CA THR A 36 7.68 -23.44 29.66
C THR A 36 6.57 -22.48 29.24
N ASP A 37 6.64 -21.86 28.05
CA ASP A 37 5.62 -20.89 27.60
C ASP A 37 4.26 -21.52 27.21
N ARG A 38 4.21 -22.84 27.00
CA ARG A 38 2.93 -23.54 26.73
C ARG A 38 2.05 -23.73 27.97
N ALA A 39 2.61 -23.62 29.17
CA ALA A 39 1.87 -23.84 30.42
C ALA A 39 1.16 -22.57 30.93
N LEU A 40 1.67 -21.38 30.61
CA LEU A 40 1.09 -20.10 31.05
C LEU A 40 -0.12 -19.64 30.20
N ASP A 41 -0.22 -20.09 28.95
CA ASP A 41 -1.31 -19.70 28.04
C ASP A 41 -2.68 -20.32 28.42
N ARG A 42 -2.72 -21.33 29.29
CA ARG A 42 -3.98 -21.94 29.76
C ARG A 42 -4.55 -21.27 31.01
N ALA A 43 -3.74 -20.54 31.78
CA ALA A 43 -4.18 -19.91 33.03
C ALA A 43 -4.74 -18.49 32.83
N ASN A 44 -4.45 -17.83 31.70
CA ASN A 44 -4.79 -16.42 31.47
C ASN A 44 -6.08 -16.18 30.67
N MET A 45 -6.98 -17.16 30.56
CA MET A 45 -8.24 -17.00 29.81
C MET A 45 -9.32 -16.14 30.50
N PHE A 46 -9.16 -15.73 31.76
CA PHE A 46 -10.23 -15.08 32.54
C PHE A 46 -9.96 -13.66 33.06
N SER A 47 -8.77 -13.07 32.88
CA SER A 47 -8.53 -11.67 33.23
C SER A 47 -8.55 -10.77 31.99
N ARG A 48 -9.75 -10.42 31.52
CA ARG A 48 -9.96 -9.34 30.55
C ARG A 48 -10.04 -8.01 31.27
N GLU A 49 -8.92 -7.53 31.79
CA GLU A 49 -8.78 -6.10 32.06
C GLU A 49 -8.76 -5.37 30.70
N SER A 50 -9.61 -4.36 30.56
CA SER A 50 -9.78 -3.57 29.35
C SER A 50 -8.53 -2.76 29.06
N ILE A 51 -7.58 -3.34 28.33
CA ILE A 51 -6.44 -2.64 27.75
C ILE A 51 -6.99 -1.50 26.87
N PRO A 52 -6.58 -0.24 27.08
CA PRO A 52 -7.09 0.89 26.31
C PRO A 52 -6.76 0.69 24.83
N ASN A 53 -7.80 0.39 24.05
CA ASN A 53 -7.99 0.55 22.59
C ASN A 53 -6.72 0.80 21.74
N GLN A 54 -5.68 -0.03 21.90
CA GLN A 54 -4.52 -0.02 21.03
C GLN A 54 -4.93 -0.76 19.76
N LYS A 55 -5.64 -0.05 18.88
CA LYS A 55 -5.77 -0.39 17.46
C LYS A 55 -4.41 -0.24 16.75
N ARG A 56 -3.33 -0.78 17.31
CA ARG A 56 -2.07 -0.95 16.58
C ARG A 56 -2.24 -2.17 15.69
N GLY A 57 -3.09 -1.96 14.68
CA GLY A 57 -3.54 -2.95 13.72
C GLY A 57 -2.45 -3.39 12.77
N HIS A 58 -2.89 -4.04 11.69
CA HIS A 58 -2.09 -4.66 10.65
C HIS A 58 -1.28 -3.67 9.80
N CYS A 59 -0.39 -2.91 10.44
CA CYS A 59 0.46 -1.96 9.77
C CYS A 59 1.70 -2.65 9.22
N LEU A 60 2.07 -2.29 8.00
CA LEU A 60 3.37 -2.57 7.43
C LEU A 60 4.18 -1.27 7.46
N THR A 61 5.34 -1.33 8.09
CA THR A 61 6.29 -0.21 8.14
C THR A 61 7.34 -0.41 7.05
N PHE A 62 7.54 0.58 6.18
CA PHE A 62 8.65 0.58 5.23
C PHE A 62 9.13 2.00 4.95
N LYS A 63 10.39 2.13 4.51
CA LYS A 63 10.98 3.40 4.11
C LYS A 63 10.86 3.56 2.60
N LEU A 64 10.23 4.64 2.14
CA LEU A 64 10.19 4.98 0.73
C LEU A 64 11.52 5.64 0.33
N PRO A 65 12.13 5.26 -0.80
CA PRO A 65 13.24 6.00 -1.37
C PRO A 65 12.91 7.49 -1.50
N GLY A 66 13.83 8.37 -1.14
CA GLY A 66 13.62 9.83 -1.15
C GLY A 66 12.87 10.39 0.07
N LEU A 67 12.27 9.56 0.93
CA LEU A 67 11.71 9.98 2.21
C LEU A 67 12.59 9.53 3.37
N ASP A 68 12.89 10.44 4.29
CA ASP A 68 13.72 10.11 5.46
C ASP A 68 12.97 9.30 6.51
N LYS A 69 11.65 9.52 6.60
CA LYS A 69 10.78 8.89 7.59
C LYS A 69 10.15 7.60 7.05
N THR A 70 9.95 6.64 7.96
CA THR A 70 9.22 5.41 7.66
C THR A 70 7.73 5.69 7.56
N LEU A 71 7.06 4.99 6.65
CA LEU A 71 5.62 5.04 6.47
C LEU A 71 4.98 3.81 7.09
N ASP A 72 3.97 4.03 7.94
CA ASP A 72 3.11 2.98 8.46
C ASP A 72 1.84 2.88 7.60
N VAL A 73 1.67 1.73 6.96
CA VAL A 73 0.54 1.47 6.07
C VAL A 73 -0.38 0.43 6.68
N GLU A 74 -1.57 0.84 7.09
CA GLU A 74 -2.58 -0.08 7.61
C GLU A 74 -3.20 -0.90 6.47
N PHE A 75 -2.97 -2.21 6.49
CA PHE A 75 -3.61 -3.10 5.54
C PHE A 75 -5.05 -3.39 5.95
N PRO A 76 -5.97 -3.53 4.97
CA PRO A 76 -7.31 -4.01 5.25
C PRO A 76 -7.23 -5.33 6.02
N SER A 77 -8.00 -5.44 7.09
CA SER A 77 -8.18 -6.71 7.80
C SER A 77 -8.53 -7.79 6.76
N GLY A 78 -7.83 -8.92 6.84
CA GLY A 78 -8.08 -9.98 5.87
C GLY A 78 -7.41 -9.82 4.48
N ARG A 79 -6.65 -8.75 4.18
CA ARG A 79 -5.93 -8.62 2.88
C ARG A 79 -4.42 -8.92 2.90
N LEU A 80 -3.67 -8.54 3.92
CA LEU A 80 -2.22 -8.85 3.97
C LEU A 80 -1.92 -10.36 4.12
N PRO A 81 -1.23 -11.03 3.19
CA PRO A 81 -0.86 -12.44 3.33
C PRO A 81 -0.09 -12.71 4.63
N VAL A 82 -0.02 -13.98 5.07
CA VAL A 82 0.81 -14.35 6.23
C VAL A 82 2.29 -13.96 6.00
N CYS A 83 3.09 -13.82 7.05
CA CYS A 83 4.52 -13.65 6.86
C CYS A 83 5.19 -14.97 6.43
N ASP A 84 6.41 -14.91 5.90
CA ASP A 84 7.17 -16.09 5.45
C ASP A 84 7.26 -17.18 6.54
N ARG A 85 7.61 -16.80 7.77
CA ARG A 85 7.67 -17.70 8.92
C ARG A 85 6.33 -18.40 9.16
N CYS A 86 5.23 -17.65 9.13
CA CYS A 86 3.89 -18.21 9.32
C CYS A 86 3.44 -19.10 8.17
N LYS A 87 3.88 -18.80 6.95
CA LYS A 87 3.63 -19.66 5.80
C LYS A 87 4.29 -21.03 5.97
N LYS A 88 5.55 -21.08 6.42
CA LYS A 88 6.28 -22.33 6.71
C LYS A 88 5.64 -23.17 7.81
N ASN A 89 4.99 -22.51 8.78
CA ASN A 89 4.30 -23.17 9.90
C ASN A 89 2.80 -23.39 9.66
N TYR A 90 2.33 -23.23 8.42
CA TYR A 90 0.91 -23.38 8.04
C TYR A 90 -0.06 -22.56 8.91
N LYS A 91 0.39 -21.44 9.51
CA LYS A 91 -0.49 -20.58 10.31
C LYS A 91 -1.48 -19.87 9.39
N THR A 92 -2.72 -19.74 9.86
CA THR A 92 -3.73 -18.96 9.13
C THR A 92 -3.43 -17.47 9.20
N LYS A 93 -4.07 -16.71 8.32
CA LYS A 93 -3.97 -15.25 8.30
C LYS A 93 -4.40 -14.60 9.62
N THR A 94 -5.50 -15.09 10.19
CA THR A 94 -6.02 -14.61 11.48
C THR A 94 -5.00 -14.84 12.60
N LEU A 95 -4.37 -16.02 12.64
CA LEU A 95 -3.32 -16.30 13.62
C LEU A 95 -2.12 -15.38 13.43
N CYS A 96 -1.59 -15.30 12.21
CA CYS A 96 -0.39 -14.52 11.91
C CYS A 96 -0.57 -13.02 12.12
N ARG A 97 -1.64 -12.45 11.56
CA ARG A 97 -1.78 -11.00 11.44
C ARG A 97 -2.62 -10.42 12.56
N SER A 98 -3.67 -11.12 13.01
CA SER A 98 -4.67 -10.56 13.95
C SER A 98 -4.39 -10.96 15.39
N ARG A 99 -4.06 -12.23 15.63
CA ARG A 99 -3.78 -12.74 16.97
C ARG A 99 -2.33 -12.48 17.39
N ASP A 100 -1.38 -12.89 16.56
CA ASP A 100 0.06 -12.81 16.85
C ASP A 100 0.67 -11.47 16.40
N LEU A 101 -0.09 -10.61 15.69
CA LEU A 101 0.32 -9.27 15.23
C LEU A 101 1.68 -9.22 14.50
N HIS A 102 2.01 -10.26 13.72
CA HIS A 102 3.29 -10.28 13.00
C HIS A 102 3.38 -9.14 11.97
N LYS A 103 4.49 -8.39 12.04
CA LYS A 103 4.84 -7.30 11.12
C LYS A 103 5.72 -7.72 9.94
N GLY A 104 6.20 -8.97 9.92
CA GLY A 104 7.08 -9.46 8.86
C GLY A 104 6.45 -9.37 7.46
N LEU A 105 7.30 -9.24 6.44
CA LEU A 105 6.89 -9.13 5.04
C LEU A 105 5.98 -10.29 4.61
N PRO A 106 5.01 -10.04 3.72
CA PRO A 106 4.11 -11.06 3.21
C PRO A 106 4.86 -12.13 2.39
N TRP A 107 4.46 -13.40 2.54
CA TRP A 107 5.08 -14.55 1.85
C TRP A 107 4.83 -14.56 0.32
N THR A 108 3.83 -13.82 -0.13
CA THR A 108 3.52 -13.57 -1.55
C THR A 108 3.63 -12.09 -1.83
N GLU A 109 3.89 -11.75 -3.09
CA GLU A 109 3.86 -10.39 -3.57
C GLU A 109 2.54 -9.70 -3.26
N VAL A 110 2.67 -8.51 -2.71
CA VAL A 110 1.59 -7.56 -2.46
C VAL A 110 1.91 -6.29 -3.22
N TYR A 111 0.93 -5.79 -3.95
CA TYR A 111 1.06 -4.57 -4.71
C TYR A 111 0.35 -3.44 -3.97
N ILE A 112 1.03 -2.31 -3.87
CA ILE A 112 0.49 -1.08 -3.33
C ILE A 112 0.56 0.01 -4.39
N CYS A 113 -0.55 0.68 -4.63
CA CYS A 113 -0.59 1.94 -5.37
C CYS A 113 -0.69 3.07 -4.34
N MET A 114 0.25 4.00 -4.36
CA MET A 114 0.26 5.17 -3.49
C MET A 114 0.15 6.43 -4.33
N THR A 115 -0.87 7.23 -4.05
CA THR A 115 -1.09 8.52 -4.69
C THR A 115 -0.69 9.62 -3.72
N LEU A 116 0.25 10.47 -4.09
CA LEU A 116 0.58 11.67 -3.31
C LEU A 116 -0.51 12.72 -3.53
N ASP A 117 -1.09 13.23 -2.45
CA ASP A 117 -2.00 14.36 -2.54
C ASP A 117 -1.24 15.69 -2.65
N PRO A 118 -1.92 16.81 -2.94
CA PRO A 118 -1.25 18.11 -3.08
C PRO A 118 -0.50 18.58 -1.83
N THR A 119 -0.81 18.05 -0.64
CA THR A 119 -0.12 18.43 0.60
C THR A 119 1.30 17.87 0.66
N CYS A 120 1.61 16.86 -0.15
CA CYS A 120 2.96 16.30 -0.24
C CYS A 120 3.94 17.18 -1.03
N THR A 121 3.49 18.29 -1.62
CA THR A 121 4.35 19.21 -2.37
C THR A 121 4.19 20.67 -1.96
N ASP A 122 5.27 21.43 -2.05
CA ASP A 122 5.29 22.87 -1.82
C ASP A 122 4.77 23.65 -3.04
N ALA A 123 4.73 24.99 -2.93
CA ALA A 123 4.32 25.88 -4.02
C ALA A 123 5.23 25.81 -5.25
N ASN A 124 6.47 25.32 -5.09
CA ASN A 124 7.44 25.14 -6.16
C ASN A 124 7.42 23.71 -6.74
N ASN A 125 6.43 22.91 -6.34
CA ASN A 125 6.27 21.53 -6.75
C ASN A 125 7.33 20.54 -6.23
N ASN A 126 8.10 20.92 -5.22
CA ASN A 126 9.06 20.04 -4.56
C ASN A 126 8.37 19.24 -3.45
N TYR A 127 8.85 18.03 -3.18
CA TYR A 127 8.34 17.23 -2.07
C TYR A 127 8.67 17.87 -0.73
N VAL A 128 7.66 17.98 0.14
CA VAL A 128 7.87 18.46 1.51
C VAL A 128 8.48 17.35 2.36
N ASP A 129 9.48 17.67 3.17
CA ASP A 129 9.93 16.74 4.20
C ASP A 129 8.97 16.82 5.39
N GLY A 130 8.36 15.70 5.75
CA GLY A 130 7.29 15.70 6.73
C GLY A 130 6.93 14.31 7.22
N PRO A 131 6.30 14.19 8.40
CA PRO A 131 5.62 12.95 8.74
C PRO A 131 4.50 12.73 7.72
N PHE A 132 4.54 11.63 6.98
CA PHE A 132 3.47 11.27 6.05
C PHE A 132 2.44 10.37 6.74
N VAL A 133 1.18 10.59 6.42
CA VAL A 133 0.07 9.72 6.84
C VAL A 133 -0.46 9.02 5.60
N ALA A 134 -0.40 7.69 5.60
CA ALA A 134 -1.03 6.87 4.57
C ALA A 134 -2.49 6.59 4.96
N ARG A 135 -3.43 7.06 4.13
CA ARG A 135 -4.85 6.74 4.26
C ARG A 135 -5.26 5.80 3.15
N ARG A 136 -5.92 4.71 3.50
CA ARG A 136 -6.51 3.82 2.51
C ARG A 136 -7.59 4.56 1.71
N VAL A 137 -7.55 4.40 0.39
CA VAL A 137 -8.59 4.91 -0.51
C VAL A 137 -9.34 3.78 -1.19
N GLN A 138 -10.49 4.09 -1.76
CA GLN A 138 -11.18 3.15 -2.64
C GLN A 138 -10.36 2.94 -3.91
N LYS A 139 -10.64 1.86 -4.62
CA LYS A 139 -9.92 1.53 -5.84
C LYS A 139 -10.10 2.66 -6.87
N GLU A 140 -9.00 3.26 -7.28
CA GLU A 140 -8.96 4.24 -8.36
C GLU A 140 -8.62 3.54 -9.69
N VAL A 141 -9.09 4.13 -10.79
CA VAL A 141 -8.76 3.67 -12.15
C VAL A 141 -7.36 4.18 -12.47
N PHE A 142 -6.36 3.40 -12.10
CA PHE A 142 -4.97 3.65 -12.48
C PHE A 142 -4.56 2.71 -13.61
N CYS A 143 -3.98 3.31 -14.65
CA CYS A 143 -3.42 2.65 -15.81
C CYS A 143 -1.97 3.07 -15.98
N PHE A 144 -1.10 2.10 -16.18
CA PHE A 144 0.29 2.39 -16.53
C PHE A 144 0.36 3.04 -17.92
N LYS A 145 1.26 4.02 -18.08
CA LYS A 145 1.54 4.63 -19.39
C LYS A 145 2.36 3.70 -20.28
N THR A 146 3.25 2.90 -19.70
CA THR A 146 4.07 1.94 -20.45
C THR A 146 3.45 0.55 -20.45
N ASP A 147 3.98 -0.31 -21.32
CA ASP A 147 3.62 -1.72 -21.31
C ASP A 147 4.09 -2.38 -20.01
N MET A 148 3.31 -3.37 -19.60
CA MET A 148 3.48 -4.09 -18.34
C MET A 148 4.14 -5.44 -18.58
N ASP A 149 4.91 -5.90 -17.59
CA ASP A 149 5.46 -7.25 -17.62
C ASP A 149 4.32 -8.29 -17.74
N THR A 150 4.48 -9.19 -18.70
CA THR A 150 3.61 -10.35 -18.93
C THR A 150 3.52 -11.28 -17.72
N THR A 151 4.52 -11.26 -16.82
CA THR A 151 4.50 -12.06 -15.60
C THR A 151 3.60 -11.46 -14.51
N MET A 152 3.24 -10.19 -14.61
CA MET A 152 2.46 -9.50 -13.58
C MET A 152 1.04 -10.12 -13.45
N PRO A 153 0.48 -10.25 -12.23
CA PRO A 153 -0.84 -10.84 -12.04
C PRO A 153 -1.95 -10.08 -12.78
N ILE A 154 -3.05 -10.77 -13.08
CA ILE A 154 -4.15 -10.22 -13.88
C ILE A 154 -4.81 -9.00 -13.25
N CYS A 155 -5.39 -8.13 -14.08
CA CYS A 155 -6.18 -7.01 -13.58
C CYS A 155 -7.52 -7.48 -12.98
N ALA A 156 -8.15 -6.63 -12.18
CA ALA A 156 -9.44 -6.96 -11.54
C ALA A 156 -10.56 -7.25 -12.54
N ALA A 157 -10.57 -6.60 -13.71
CA ALA A 157 -11.57 -6.83 -14.75
C ALA A 157 -11.44 -8.24 -15.35
N CYS A 158 -10.23 -8.64 -15.74
CA CYS A 158 -9.93 -9.99 -16.22
C CYS A 158 -10.16 -11.05 -15.13
N LYS A 159 -9.83 -10.75 -13.87
CA LYS A 159 -10.07 -11.68 -12.76
C LYS A 159 -11.56 -12.00 -12.60
N ARG A 160 -12.44 -10.99 -12.69
CA ARG A 160 -13.90 -11.18 -12.60
C ARG A 160 -14.47 -12.04 -13.73
N LYS A 161 -13.89 -11.94 -14.94
CA LYS A 161 -14.26 -12.75 -16.11
C LYS A 161 -13.55 -14.11 -16.16
N ASN A 162 -12.79 -14.47 -15.12
CA ASN A 162 -11.97 -15.69 -15.07
C ASN A 162 -11.00 -15.86 -16.25
N TYR A 163 -10.50 -14.77 -16.81
CA TYR A 163 -9.48 -14.84 -17.85
C TYR A 163 -8.10 -15.23 -17.30
N THR A 164 -7.28 -15.79 -18.18
CA THR A 164 -5.91 -16.20 -17.85
C THR A 164 -4.96 -15.01 -17.83
N ARG A 165 -3.78 -15.20 -17.21
CA ARG A 165 -2.70 -14.19 -17.21
C ARG A 165 -2.20 -13.86 -18.60
N SER A 166 -1.94 -14.88 -19.42
CA SER A 166 -1.53 -14.70 -20.82
C SER A 166 -2.57 -13.93 -21.62
N TYR A 167 -3.86 -14.20 -21.41
CA TYR A 167 -4.92 -13.44 -22.06
C TYR A 167 -4.91 -11.97 -21.63
N CYS A 168 -4.82 -11.69 -20.33
CA CYS A 168 -4.84 -10.34 -19.79
C CYS A 168 -3.61 -9.50 -20.18
N ARG A 169 -2.40 -10.07 -20.06
CA ARG A 169 -1.13 -9.33 -20.17
C ARG A 169 -0.48 -9.45 -21.53
N SER A 170 -0.58 -10.60 -22.18
CA SER A 170 0.07 -10.84 -23.48
C SER A 170 -0.88 -10.55 -24.65
N LYS A 171 -2.12 -11.05 -24.62
CA LYS A 171 -3.08 -10.90 -25.73
C LYS A 171 -3.80 -9.54 -25.71
N MET A 172 -4.36 -9.16 -24.57
CA MET A 172 -5.11 -7.90 -24.42
C MET A 172 -4.24 -6.72 -23.98
N GLN A 173 -3.01 -6.98 -23.53
CA GLN A 173 -2.05 -5.97 -23.07
C GLN A 173 -2.65 -4.94 -22.10
N HIS A 174 -3.52 -5.40 -21.18
CA HIS A 174 -4.13 -4.48 -20.21
C HIS A 174 -3.07 -3.81 -19.35
N ARG A 175 -3.12 -2.49 -19.27
CA ARG A 175 -2.25 -1.66 -18.43
C ARG A 175 -2.81 -1.35 -17.04
N HIS A 176 -3.92 -2.00 -16.69
CA HIS A 176 -4.52 -1.91 -15.35
C HIS A 176 -3.68 -2.63 -14.28
N LEU A 177 -3.67 -2.10 -13.06
CA LEU A 177 -3.03 -2.71 -11.89
C LEU A 177 -3.51 -4.13 -11.58
N PRO A 178 -2.67 -4.96 -10.94
CA PRO A 178 -3.06 -6.27 -10.43
C PRO A 178 -4.33 -6.23 -9.56
N TRP A 179 -5.15 -7.28 -9.64
CA TRP A 179 -6.41 -7.37 -8.90
C TRP A 179 -6.27 -7.31 -7.37
N ASN A 180 -5.10 -7.69 -6.85
CA ASN A 180 -4.76 -7.69 -5.44
C ASN A 180 -4.08 -6.39 -4.96
N THR A 181 -4.05 -5.34 -5.81
CA THR A 181 -3.47 -4.04 -5.44
C THR A 181 -4.29 -3.36 -4.36
N VAL A 182 -3.61 -2.80 -3.36
CA VAL A 182 -4.19 -1.95 -2.31
C VAL A 182 -3.84 -0.50 -2.62
N TYR A 183 -4.79 0.41 -2.41
CA TYR A 183 -4.66 1.82 -2.77
C TYR A 183 -4.57 2.68 -1.52
N PHE A 184 -3.60 3.59 -1.51
CA PHE A 184 -3.41 4.58 -0.45
C PHE A 184 -3.23 5.97 -1.05
N ALA A 185 -3.78 6.97 -0.37
CA ALA A 185 -3.36 8.34 -0.52
C ALA A 185 -2.34 8.65 0.58
N LEU A 186 -1.21 9.24 0.20
CA LEU A 186 -0.25 9.82 1.13
C LEU A 186 -0.56 11.31 1.27
N SER A 187 -0.59 11.76 2.52
CA SER A 187 -0.74 13.17 2.88
C SER A 187 0.41 13.58 3.78
N ALA A 188 0.95 14.78 3.62
CA ALA A 188 1.89 15.34 4.58
C ALA A 188 1.10 15.78 5.83
N ASN A 189 1.53 15.32 7.00
CA ASN A 189 0.95 15.75 8.26
C ASN A 189 1.56 17.12 8.64
N CYS A 190 0.98 18.18 8.09
CA CYS A 190 1.28 19.57 8.45
C CYS A 190 0.72 19.88 9.85
N SER A 191 1.31 19.27 10.88
CA SER A 191 0.95 19.54 12.28
C SER A 191 1.65 20.78 12.86
N MET A 192 2.50 21.48 12.09
CA MET A 192 3.40 22.51 12.65
C MET A 192 3.40 23.87 11.96
N SER A 193 2.53 24.18 11.00
CA SER A 193 2.41 25.57 10.55
C SER A 193 1.11 25.85 9.82
N ALA A 194 0.47 26.96 10.19
CA ALA A 194 -0.69 27.60 9.57
C ALA A 194 -2.05 27.27 10.21
N GLN A 195 -2.32 27.98 11.31
CA GLN A 195 -3.53 28.81 11.34
C GLN A 195 -3.57 29.65 10.04
N GLN A 196 -4.14 29.10 8.96
CA GLN A 196 -4.54 29.88 7.79
C GLN A 196 -6.04 29.67 7.57
N SER A 197 -6.70 30.81 7.50
CA SER A 197 -8.12 31.06 7.40
C SER A 197 -8.83 30.20 6.35
N VAL A 198 -9.91 29.57 6.79
CA VAL A 198 -10.94 28.91 5.98
C VAL A 198 -11.64 29.96 5.08
N PRO A 199 -11.67 29.82 3.75
CA PRO A 199 -12.74 30.39 2.95
C PRO A 199 -13.92 29.40 2.99
N THR A 200 -14.99 29.82 3.62
CA THR A 200 -16.28 29.14 3.57
C THR A 200 -16.91 29.43 2.20
N GLU A 201 -16.91 28.45 1.29
CA GLU A 201 -17.75 28.52 0.10
C GLU A 201 -18.66 27.29 0.02
N ASN A 202 -19.94 27.58 0.27
CA ASN A 202 -21.05 26.68 0.04
C ASN A 202 -21.18 26.46 -1.47
N THR A 203 -21.18 25.21 -1.92
CA THR A 203 -21.71 24.89 -3.25
C THR A 203 -22.65 23.71 -3.16
N GLU A 204 -23.88 23.98 -3.56
CA GLU A 204 -25.05 23.13 -3.50
C GLU A 204 -24.91 21.92 -4.43
N LYS A 205 -25.29 20.75 -3.92
CA LYS A 205 -25.40 19.50 -4.68
C LYS A 205 -26.64 19.56 -5.60
N LYS A 206 -26.42 19.70 -6.90
CA LYS A 206 -27.40 19.31 -7.93
C LYS A 206 -27.03 17.93 -8.48
N SER A 207 -27.82 16.94 -8.09
CA SER A 207 -27.79 15.58 -8.65
C SER A 207 -28.54 15.55 -9.98
N ALA A 208 -27.80 15.44 -11.09
CA ALA A 208 -28.34 15.05 -12.39
C ALA A 208 -27.73 13.70 -12.78
N ALA A 209 -28.57 12.66 -12.78
CA ALA A 209 -28.22 11.35 -13.31
C ALA A 209 -28.29 11.42 -14.85
N GLN A 210 -27.13 11.36 -15.51
CA GLN A 210 -27.04 11.11 -16.94
C GLN A 210 -26.51 9.69 -17.18
N ASN A 211 -27.27 8.93 -17.96
CA ASN A 211 -26.82 7.69 -18.58
C ASN A 211 -25.76 8.05 -19.63
N ILE A 212 -24.49 7.70 -19.38
CA ILE A 212 -23.40 7.87 -20.35
C ILE A 212 -23.10 6.51 -20.96
N ASP A 213 -23.44 6.42 -22.24
CA ASP A 213 -23.19 5.32 -23.15
C ASP A 213 -21.76 5.46 -23.72
N GLY A 214 -20.93 4.42 -23.52
CA GLY A 214 -20.00 3.91 -24.52
C GLY A 214 -18.86 4.76 -25.11
N GLY A 215 -18.39 5.85 -24.48
CA GLY A 215 -17.21 6.61 -24.95
C GLY A 215 -15.96 6.41 -24.09
N ASP A 216 -14.87 5.90 -24.66
CA ASP A 216 -13.58 5.59 -24.03
C ASP A 216 -12.70 6.85 -23.80
N ASP A 217 -13.29 7.92 -23.24
CA ASP A 217 -12.62 9.20 -22.99
C ASP A 217 -11.82 9.18 -21.66
N ILE A 218 -10.90 8.23 -21.53
CA ILE A 218 -9.98 8.08 -20.37
C ILE A 218 -8.78 9.04 -20.43
N HIS A 219 -8.73 9.97 -21.40
CA HIS A 219 -7.53 10.77 -21.68
C HIS A 219 -7.27 11.98 -20.75
N GLN A 220 -8.09 12.24 -19.74
CA GLN A 220 -7.83 13.31 -18.74
C GLN A 220 -7.57 12.74 -17.34
N ILE A 221 -6.68 11.75 -17.25
CA ILE A 221 -6.05 11.45 -15.97
C ILE A 221 -5.03 12.56 -15.75
N ASP A 222 -5.45 13.58 -14.99
CA ASP A 222 -4.58 14.55 -14.31
C ASP A 222 -3.32 13.82 -13.86
N GLU A 223 -2.12 14.35 -14.12
CA GLU A 223 -0.83 13.67 -13.90
C GLU A 223 -0.72 13.17 -12.46
N SER A 224 -1.29 12.00 -12.20
CA SER A 224 -1.47 11.52 -10.86
C SER A 224 -0.08 11.14 -10.38
N ARG A 225 0.34 11.71 -9.26
CA ARG A 225 1.63 11.41 -8.60
C ARG A 225 1.52 10.10 -7.87
N SER A 226 1.19 9.08 -8.65
CA SER A 226 0.93 7.74 -8.20
C SER A 226 2.19 6.93 -8.47
N PHE A 227 2.68 6.25 -7.44
CA PHE A 227 3.76 5.30 -7.58
C PHE A 227 3.31 3.92 -7.12
N PHE A 228 3.94 2.91 -7.71
CA PHE A 228 3.60 1.52 -7.54
C PHE A 228 4.70 0.80 -6.78
N VAL A 229 4.36 0.21 -5.64
CA VAL A 229 5.28 -0.49 -4.74
C VAL A 229 4.93 -1.97 -4.70
N THR A 230 5.93 -2.82 -4.86
CA THR A 230 5.79 -4.28 -4.73
C THR A 230 6.51 -4.75 -3.48
N LEU A 231 5.82 -5.50 -2.62
CA LEU A 231 6.34 -6.00 -1.36
C LEU A 231 6.28 -7.51 -1.31
N SER A 232 7.41 -8.16 -1.01
CA SER A 232 7.51 -9.61 -0.90
C SER A 232 8.67 -9.98 0.02
N SER A 233 8.54 -11.08 0.77
CA SER A 233 9.65 -11.66 1.51
C SER A 233 10.61 -12.48 0.64
N LYS A 234 10.25 -12.76 -0.62
CA LYS A 234 11.13 -13.47 -1.54
C LYS A 234 12.20 -12.50 -2.01
N SER A 235 13.46 -12.84 -1.77
CA SER A 235 14.58 -12.25 -2.51
C SER A 235 14.36 -12.56 -3.99
N CYS A 236 14.14 -11.52 -4.80
CA CYS A 236 14.19 -11.64 -6.26
C CYS A 236 15.60 -12.07 -6.70
#